data_AF-A0A4Q6EGM4-F1
#
_entry.id   AF-A0A4Q6EGM4-F1
#
_cell.length_a   1.000
_cell.length_b   1.000
_cell.length_c   1.000
_cell.angle_alpha   90.00
_cell.angle_beta   90.00
_cell.angle_gamma   90.00
#
_symmetry.space_group_name_H-M   'P 1'
#
loop_
_entity.id
_entity.type
_entity.pdbx_description
1 polymer ?
#
loop_
_entity_poly.entity_id
_entity_poly.type
_entity_poly.pdbx_seq_one_letter_code
_entity_poly.pdbx_strand_id
1 'polypeptide(L)'
;MNIKIANILFNEGIFTELYKAGFINTKLFTYREIYLWIQAQIQTRGINKRQAVLEAELKFDKDERTIWRALNSFSDTDTVVSADTQAIIPTFDICQSA
;
A
#
# COMPACT_ATOMS: atom_id res chain seq x y z
N MET A 1 14.31 1.36 6.59
CA MET A 1 13.65 0.11 6.13
C MET A 1 13.20 0.32 4.69
N ASN A 2 13.48 -0.63 3.80
CA ASN A 2 13.24 -0.49 2.36
C ASN A 2 11.80 -0.91 2.02
N ILE A 3 10.95 0.07 1.71
CA ILE A 3 9.51 -0.12 1.44
C ILE A 3 9.28 -0.94 0.16
N LYS A 4 10.22 -0.94 -0.79
CA LYS A 4 10.17 -1.78 -2.01
C LYS A 4 10.09 -3.26 -1.68
N ILE A 5 10.95 -3.69 -0.75
CA ILE A 5 11.00 -5.07 -0.29
C ILE A 5 9.67 -5.45 0.37
N ALA A 6 9.07 -4.56 1.16
CA ALA A 6 7.76 -4.78 1.76
C ALA A 6 6.63 -4.95 0.72
N ASN A 7 6.67 -4.22 -0.40
CA ASN A 7 5.70 -4.35 -1.50
C ASN A 7 5.83 -5.69 -2.23
N ILE A 8 7.05 -6.12 -2.55
CA ILE A 8 7.33 -7.41 -3.22
C ILE A 8 6.88 -8.57 -2.35
N LEU A 9 7.25 -8.57 -1.07
CA LEU A 9 6.91 -9.63 -0.12
C LEU A 9 5.40 -9.76 0.12
N PHE A 10 4.62 -8.69 -0.07
CA PHE A 10 3.16 -8.75 -0.01
C PHE A 10 2.56 -9.45 -1.22
N ASN A 11 3.02 -9.13 -2.43
CA ASN A 11 2.51 -9.74 -3.66
C ASN A 11 2.79 -11.25 -3.71
N GLU A 12 3.86 -11.70 -3.06
CA GLU A 12 4.23 -13.12 -2.96
C GLU A 12 3.52 -13.85 -1.81
N GLY A 13 2.67 -13.17 -1.02
CA GLY A 13 2.00 -13.76 0.15
C GLY A 13 2.90 -13.97 1.39
N ILE A 14 4.18 -13.61 1.28
CA ILE A 14 5.22 -13.81 2.30
C ILE A 14 5.06 -12.82 3.47
N PHE A 15 4.41 -11.69 3.25
CA PHE A 15 4.25 -10.63 4.25
C PHE A 15 3.51 -11.07 5.53
N THR A 16 2.48 -11.90 5.38
CA THR A 16 1.74 -12.48 6.52
C THR A 16 2.63 -13.43 7.32
N GLU A 17 3.43 -14.25 6.63
CA GLU A 17 4.34 -15.20 7.26
C GLU A 17 5.51 -14.47 7.95
N LEU A 18 6.01 -13.37 7.38
CA LEU A 18 7.03 -12.53 8.02
C LEU A 18 6.51 -11.76 9.24
N TYR A 19 5.24 -11.34 9.23
CA TYR A 19 4.59 -10.78 10.41
C TYR A 19 4.46 -11.83 11.52
N LYS A 20 3.97 -13.04 11.19
CA LYS A 20 3.86 -14.16 12.15
C LYS A 20 5.22 -14.59 12.69
N ALA A 21 6.26 -14.56 11.86
CA ALA A 21 7.63 -14.89 12.25
C ALA A 21 8.37 -13.74 12.96
N GLY A 22 7.71 -12.59 13.17
CA GLY A 22 8.27 -11.46 13.94
C GLY A 22 9.31 -10.62 13.19
N PHE A 23 9.52 -10.87 11.89
CA PHE A 23 10.46 -10.11 11.06
C PHE A 23 9.92 -8.74 10.63
N ILE A 24 8.60 -8.53 10.75
CA ILE A 24 7.94 -7.26 10.42
C ILE A 24 7.30 -6.68 11.68
N ASN A 25 7.59 -5.41 11.94
CA ASN A 25 6.99 -4.68 13.03
C ASN A 25 5.49 -4.44 12.77
N THR A 26 4.66 -4.62 13.80
CA THR A 26 3.22 -4.32 13.82
C THR A 26 2.88 -2.97 13.19
N LYS A 27 3.71 -1.94 13.38
CA LYS A 27 3.50 -0.62 12.77
C LYS A 27 3.43 -0.68 11.24
N LEU A 28 4.30 -1.46 10.59
CA LEU A 28 4.30 -1.59 9.13
C LEU A 28 3.06 -2.33 8.64
N PHE A 29 2.67 -3.38 9.36
CA PHE A 29 1.46 -4.14 9.07
C PHE A 29 0.22 -3.24 9.14
N THR A 30 0.06 -2.47 10.21
CA THR A 30 -1.05 -1.51 10.37
C THR A 30 -1.06 -0.47 9.26
N TYR A 31 0.10 0.09 8.89
CA TYR A 31 0.16 1.08 7.81
C TYR A 31 -0.23 0.48 6.46
N ARG A 32 0.17 -0.77 6.19
CA ARG A 32 -0.19 -1.47 4.96
C ARG A 32 -1.68 -1.79 4.90
N GLU A 33 -2.25 -2.24 6.01
CA GLU A 33 -3.67 -2.52 6.14
C GLU A 33 -4.51 -1.25 5.89
N ILE A 34 -4.12 -0.12 6.48
CA ILE A 34 -4.76 1.19 6.25
C ILE A 34 -4.71 1.55 4.75
N TYR A 35 -3.53 1.43 4.13
CA TYR A 35 -3.36 1.75 2.71
C TYR A 35 -4.29 0.91 1.82
N LEU A 36 -4.27 -0.42 2.00
CA LEU A 36 -5.08 -1.33 1.21
C LEU A 36 -6.57 -1.11 1.42
N TRP A 37 -6.98 -0.85 2.66
CA TRP A 37 -8.37 -0.58 2.97
C TRP A 37 -8.87 0.68 2.26
N ILE A 38 -8.10 1.77 2.28
CA ILE A 38 -8.45 3.02 1.61
C ILE A 38 -8.54 2.81 0.09
N GLN A 39 -7.56 2.13 -0.52
CA GLN A 39 -7.60 1.83 -1.96
C GLN A 39 -8.85 1.01 -2.32
N ALA A 40 -9.18 0.00 -1.51
CA ALA A 40 -10.38 -0.80 -1.72
C ALA A 40 -11.66 0.03 -1.59
N GLN A 41 -11.75 0.97 -0.63
CA GLN A 41 -12.94 1.83 -0.52
C GLN A 41 -13.09 2.77 -1.73
N ILE A 42 -11.99 3.36 -2.19
CA ILE A 42 -12.00 4.21 -3.39
C ILE A 42 -12.44 3.41 -4.61
N GLN A 43 -11.93 2.20 -4.80
CA GLN A 43 -12.28 1.35 -5.95
C GLN A 43 -13.70 0.79 -5.89
N THR A 44 -14.15 0.33 -4.71
CA THR A 44 -15.46 -0.34 -4.58
C THR A 44 -16.61 0.64 -4.46
N ARG A 45 -16.43 1.77 -3.76
CA ARG A 45 -17.49 2.74 -3.49
C ARG A 45 -17.35 4.03 -4.29
N GLY A 46 -16.24 4.23 -4.99
CA GLY A 46 -16.00 5.45 -5.77
C GLY A 46 -15.88 6.73 -4.92
N ILE A 47 -15.64 6.59 -3.61
CA ILE A 47 -15.54 7.75 -2.70
C ILE A 47 -14.23 8.50 -2.91
N ASN A 48 -14.25 9.80 -2.65
CA ASN A 48 -13.05 10.62 -2.81
C ASN A 48 -11.98 10.27 -1.74
N LYS A 49 -10.70 10.52 -2.07
CA LYS A 49 -9.57 10.18 -1.19
C LYS A 49 -9.68 10.78 0.21
N ARG A 50 -10.16 12.03 0.34
CA ARG A 50 -10.33 12.70 1.65
C ARG A 50 -11.40 12.02 2.50
N GLN A 51 -12.52 11.65 1.89
CA GLN A 51 -13.61 10.95 2.54
C GLN A 51 -13.17 9.56 3.00
N ALA A 52 -12.43 8.83 2.16
CA ALA A 52 -11.85 7.55 2.55
C ALA A 52 -10.86 7.67 3.72
N VAL A 53 -10.10 8.77 3.79
CA VAL A 53 -9.20 9.06 4.93
C VAL A 53 -9.98 9.32 6.22
N LEU A 54 -11.07 10.10 6.17
CA LEU A 54 -11.92 10.36 7.34
C LEU A 54 -12.59 9.08 7.85
N GLU A 55 -13.08 8.23 6.95
CA GLU A 55 -13.66 6.94 7.34
C GLU A 55 -12.60 5.98 7.91
N ALA A 56 -11.36 6.03 7.40
CA ALA A 56 -10.26 5.25 7.93
C ALA A 56 -9.85 5.68 9.35
N GLU A 57 -9.93 6.98 9.65
CA GLU A 57 -9.64 7.52 10.98
C GLU A 57 -10.49 6.82 12.05
N LEU A 58 -11.80 6.74 11.80
CA LEU A 58 -12.77 6.08 12.68
C LEU A 58 -12.58 4.56 12.72
N LYS A 59 -12.30 3.93 11.57
CA LYS A 59 -12.16 2.47 11.48
C LYS A 59 -10.92 1.95 12.23
N PHE A 60 -9.79 2.64 12.09
CA PHE A 60 -8.50 2.19 12.62
C PHE A 60 -8.15 2.82 13.97
N ASP A 61 -8.96 3.77 14.47
CA ASP A 61 -8.72 4.52 15.71
C ASP A 61 -7.31 5.15 15.71
N LYS A 62 -7.03 5.94 14.67
CA LYS A 62 -5.73 6.60 14.44
C LYS A 62 -5.98 7.99 13.89
N ASP A 63 -5.21 8.97 14.37
CA ASP A 63 -5.27 10.35 13.86
C ASP A 63 -5.15 10.43 12.33
N GLU A 64 -5.84 11.39 11.73
CA GLU A 64 -5.79 11.68 10.29
C GLU A 64 -4.35 11.77 9.75
N ARG A 65 -3.44 12.38 10.51
CA ARG A 65 -2.00 12.49 10.16
C ARG A 65 -1.37 11.11 9.97
N THR A 66 -1.70 10.14 10.81
CA THR A 66 -1.17 8.77 10.72
C THR A 66 -1.70 8.07 9.48
N ILE A 67 -2.99 8.27 9.16
CA ILE A 67 -3.61 7.75 7.94
C ILE A 67 -2.92 8.30 6.69
N TRP A 68 -2.70 9.63 6.63
CA TRP A 68 -1.97 10.24 5.52
C TRP A 68 -0.53 9.75 5.41
N ARG A 69 0.16 9.54 6.53
CA ARG A 69 1.51 8.94 6.53
C ARG A 69 1.47 7.51 5.99
N ALA A 70 0.49 6.70 6.37
CA ALA A 70 0.32 5.35 5.85
C ALA A 70 0.09 5.37 4.33
N LEU A 71 -0.77 6.26 3.85
CA LEU A 71 -1.00 6.45 2.41
C LEU A 71 0.28 6.83 1.67
N ASN A 72 0.98 7.86 2.16
CA ASN A 72 2.20 8.34 1.54
C ASN A 72 3.38 7.36 1.66
N SER A 73 3.32 6.43 2.61
CA SER A 73 4.35 5.39 2.75
C SER A 73 4.32 4.37 1.61
N PHE A 74 3.22 4.25 0.86
CA PHE A 74 3.09 3.29 -0.23
C PHE A 74 2.56 3.91 -1.53
N SER A 75 2.32 5.22 -1.58
CA SER A 75 1.74 5.90 -2.76
C SER A 75 2.77 6.41 -3.77
N ASP A 76 4.06 6.27 -3.53
CA ASP A 76 5.06 6.82 -4.44
C ASP A 76 5.48 5.78 -5.49
N THR A 77 5.14 6.10 -6.75
CA THR A 77 6.10 6.28 -7.85
C THR A 77 7.48 5.64 -7.67
N ASP A 78 7.53 4.33 -7.53
CA ASP A 78 8.71 3.57 -7.92
C ASP A 78 8.60 3.31 -9.42
N THR A 79 9.01 4.32 -10.20
CA THR A 79 9.44 4.08 -11.57
C THR A 79 10.55 3.02 -11.50
N VAL A 80 10.21 1.80 -11.88
CA VAL A 80 11.23 0.85 -12.33
C VAL A 80 11.73 1.45 -13.63
N VAL A 81 12.88 2.10 -13.61
CA VAL A 81 13.64 2.27 -14.85
C VAL A 81 14.13 0.86 -15.19
N SER A 82 13.30 0.09 -15.89
CA SER A 82 13.78 -1.07 -16.63
C SER A 82 14.85 -0.55 -17.57
N ALA A 83 16.07 -1.06 -17.44
CA ALA A 83 17.25 -0.60 -18.17
C ALA A 83 17.07 -0.60 -19.71
N ASP A 84 16.02 -1.27 -20.22
CA ASP A 84 15.88 -1.55 -21.65
C ASP A 84 14.70 -0.84 -22.33
N THR A 85 13.85 -0.08 -21.63
CA THR A 85 12.77 0.68 -22.31
C THR A 85 12.30 1.87 -21.47
N GLN A 86 12.42 3.07 -22.03
CA GLN A 86 11.88 4.32 -21.49
C GLN A 86 10.35 4.37 -21.66
N ALA A 87 9.63 3.54 -20.91
CA ALA A 87 8.18 3.66 -20.80
C ALA A 87 7.77 3.57 -19.32
N ILE A 88 7.06 4.60 -18.85
CA ILE A 88 6.49 4.64 -17.50
C ILE A 88 5.22 3.79 -17.55
N ILE A 89 5.30 2.53 -17.12
CA ILE A 89 4.14 1.64 -17.04
C ILE A 89 3.69 1.56 -15.58
N PRO A 90 2.44 1.90 -15.25
CA PRO A 90 1.93 1.73 -13.90
C PRO A 90 1.87 0.23 -13.55
N THR A 91 2.28 -0.13 -12.33
CA THR A 91 2.34 -1.53 -11.83
C THR A 91 1.02 -2.30 -12.02
N PHE A 92 -0.10 -1.61 -12.12
CA PHE A 92 -1.42 -2.20 -12.37
C PHE A 92 -1.53 -2.89 -13.74
N ASP A 93 -0.86 -2.39 -14.79
CA ASP A 93 -1.00 -2.93 -16.16
C ASP A 93 -0.25 -4.26 -16.36
N ILE A 94 0.74 -4.56 -15.51
CA ILE A 94 1.50 -5.82 -15.54
C ILE A 94 0.61 -7.00 -15.10
N CYS A 95 -0.41 -6.74 -14.27
CA CYS A 95 -1.28 -7.78 -13.72
C CYS A 95 -2.42 -8.22 -14.65
N GLN A 96 -2.60 -7.62 -15.84
CA GLN A 96 -3.65 -8.01 -16.80
C GLN A 96 -3.14 -8.88 -17.96
N SER A 97 -1.85 -9.17 -18.04
CA SER A 97 -1.24 -9.90 -19.16
C SER A 97 -0.62 -11.25 -18.76
N ALA A 98 -1.00 -11.79 -17.60
CA ALA A 98 -0.67 -13.16 -17.18
C ALA A 98 -1.92 -14.06 -17.22
#